data_AF-A0A7X8D342-F1
#
_entry.id   AF-A0A7X8D342-F1
#
_cell.length_a   1.000
_cell.length_b   1.000
_cell.length_c   1.000
_cell.angle_alpha   90.00
_cell.angle_beta   90.00
_cell.angle_gamma   90.00
#
_symmetry.space_group_name_H-M   'P 1'
#
loop_
_entity.id
_entity.type
_entity.pdbx_description
1 polymer ?
#
loop_
_entity_poly.entity_id
_entity_poly.type
_entity_poly.pdbx_seq_one_letter_code
_entity_poly.pdbx_strand_id
1 'polypeptide(L)' 'METMGTLRRTNMCGEINIDHVGMEVILMGWVQKRRSLGGLIFADLRDISGL' A
#
# COMPACT_ATOMS: atom_id res chain seq x y z
N MET A 1 9.43 21.62 -0.93
CA MET A 1 9.25 20.87 0.33
C MET A 1 8.93 19.44 -0.05
N GLU A 2 9.86 18.50 0.14
CA GLU A 2 9.56 17.08 -0.14
C GLU A 2 8.56 16.59 0.91
N THR A 3 7.34 16.28 0.48
CA THR A 3 6.22 15.90 1.35
C THR A 3 6.35 14.51 1.97
N MET A 4 7.31 13.69 1.51
CA MET A 4 7.42 12.27 1.90
C MET A 4 8.60 11.93 2.82
N GLY A 5 9.43 12.92 3.18
CA GLY A 5 10.58 12.70 4.06
C GLY A 5 11.48 11.54 3.57
N THR A 6 11.76 10.60 4.46
CA THR A 6 12.62 9.42 4.21
C THR A 6 11.90 8.24 3.57
N LEU A 7 10.58 8.29 3.39
CA LEU A 7 9.84 7.16 2.84
C LEU A 7 10.20 6.95 1.36
N ARG A 8 10.54 5.70 1.02
CA ARG A 8 10.85 5.27 -0.34
C ARG A 8 10.08 3.98 -0.60
N ARG A 9 9.46 3.87 -1.78
CA ARG A 9 8.71 2.68 -2.18
C ARG A 9 9.64 1.46 -2.18
N THR A 10 9.25 0.39 -1.49
CA THR A 10 10.03 -0.86 -1.44
C THR A 10 9.54 -1.88 -2.46
N ASN A 11 8.23 -1.91 -2.72
CA ASN A 11 7.56 -2.89 -3.58
C ASN A 11 6.47 -2.21 -4.41
N MET A 12 6.11 -2.84 -5.53
CA MET A 12 4.88 -2.51 -6.24
C MET A 12 3.69 -3.21 -5.57
N CYS A 13 2.49 -2.63 -5.66
CA CYS A 13 1.28 -3.19 -5.02
C CYS A 13 1.01 -4.62 -5.49
N GLY A 14 1.06 -4.87 -6.81
CA GLY A 14 0.82 -6.19 -7.40
C GLY A 14 1.94 -7.22 -7.22
N GLU A 15 3.04 -6.88 -6.54
CA GLU A 15 4.12 -7.82 -6.21
C GLU A 15 3.96 -8.47 -4.84
N ILE A 16 3.09 -7.92 -3.98
CA ILE A 16 2.89 -8.40 -2.62
C ILE A 16 2.23 -9.77 -2.63
N ASN A 17 2.87 -10.71 -1.94
CA ASN A 17 2.45 -12.10 -1.85
C ASN A 17 2.81 -12.70 -0.47
N ILE A 18 2.58 -14.00 -0.29
CA ILE A 18 2.79 -14.70 0.98
C ILE A 18 4.24 -14.66 1.49
N ASP A 19 5.23 -14.50 0.61
CA ASP A 19 6.65 -14.47 0.99
C ASP A 19 7.03 -13.19 1.75
N HIS A 20 6.16 -12.18 1.73
CA HIS A 20 6.36 -10.90 2.40
C HIS A 20 5.79 -10.85 3.83
N VAL A 21 5.20 -11.95 4.32
CA VAL A 21 4.63 -12.01 5.67
C VAL A 21 5.72 -11.73 6.71
N GLY A 22 5.44 -10.77 7.60
CA GLY A 22 6.35 -10.36 8.66
C GLY A 22 7.42 -9.34 8.22
N MET A 23 7.46 -8.95 6.95
CA MET A 23 8.37 -7.91 6.46
C MET A 23 7.73 -6.53 6.53
N GLU A 24 8.54 -5.50 6.76
CA GLU A 24 8.12 -4.11 6.62
C GLU A 24 8.18 -3.72 5.13
N VAL A 25 7.07 -3.22 4.58
CA VAL A 25 6.97 -2.77 3.19
C VAL A 25 6.38 -1.36 3.12
N ILE A 26 6.85 -0.58 2.15
CA ILE A 26 6.36 0.76 1.86
C ILE A 26 5.74 0.75 0.46
N LEU A 27 4.41 0.82 0.41
CA LEU A 27 3.64 0.91 -0.83
C LEU A 27 3.24 2.35 -1.12
N MET A 28 3.24 2.72 -2.40
CA MET A 28 2.85 4.05 -2.86
C MET A 28 1.94 3.93 -4.07
N GLY A 29 0.76 4.54 -3.99
CA GLY A 29 -0.27 4.44 -5.03
C GLY A 29 -1.50 5.28 -4.70
N TRP A 30 -2.64 4.92 -5.30
CA TRP A 30 -3.93 5.58 -5.10
C TRP A 30 -4.92 4.64 -4.44
N VAL A 31 -5.74 5.15 -3.52
CA VAL A 31 -6.83 4.37 -2.94
C VAL A 31 -7.92 4.18 -3.99
N GLN A 32 -8.06 2.95 -4.49
CA GLN A 32 -9.08 2.59 -5.46
C GLN A 32 -10.46 2.43 -4.79
N LYS A 33 -10.50 1.81 -3.61
CA LYS A 33 -11.74 1.60 -2.85
C LYS A 33 -11.47 1.68 -1.37
N ARG A 34 -12.35 2.36 -0.65
CA ARG A 34 -12.34 2.46 0.81
C ARG A 34 -13.60 1.82 1.38
N ARG A 35 -13.46 0.99 2.39
CA ARG A 35 -14.58 0.40 3.14
C ARG A 35 -14.37 0.69 4.62
N SER A 36 -15.44 1.08 5.31
CA SER A 36 -15.45 1.28 6.75
C SER A 36 -16.34 0.22 7.38
N LEU A 37 -15.81 -0.53 8.34
CA LEU A 37 -16.55 -1.53 9.10
C LEU A 37 -16.35 -1.25 10.59
N GLY A 38 -17.13 -0.28 11.09
CA GLY A 38 -17.04 0.19 12.46
C GLY A 38 -15.67 0.80 12.76
N GLY A 39 -14.82 0.06 13.49
CA GLY A 39 -13.47 0.48 13.88
C GLY A 39 -12.36 0.15 12.89
N LEU A 40 -12.67 -0.54 11.78
CA LEU A 40 -11.69 -0.90 10.76
C LEU A 40 -11.91 -0.13 9.47
N ILE A 41 -10.81 0.39 8.92
CA ILE A 41 -10.78 0.99 7.58
C ILE A 41 -9.99 0.06 6.69
N PHE A 42 -10.64 -0.41 5.64
CA PHE A 42 -10.00 -1.15 4.56
C PHE A 42 -9.81 -0.20 3.37
N ALA A 43 -8.62 -0.22 2.79
CA ALA A 43 -8.30 0.51 1.58
C ALA A 43 -7.66 -0.45 0.58
N ASP A 44 -8.24 -0.54 -0.61
CA ASP A 44 -7.63 -1.22 -1.75
C ASP A 44 -6.67 -0.21 -2.39
N LEU A 45 -5.37 -0.38 -2.18
CA LEU A 45 -4.32 0.50 -2.70
C LEU A 45 -3.84 -0.04 -4.05
N ARG A 46 -3.88 0.79 -5.09
CA ARG A 46 -3.50 0.40 -6.45
C ARG A 46 -2.36 1.27 -6.97
N ASP A 47 -1.46 0.67 -7.72
CA ASP A 47 -0.51 1.37 -8.58
C ASP A 47 -0.56 0.83 -10.02
N ILE A 48 0.45 1.16 -10.84
CA ILE A 48 0.52 0.73 -12.25
C ILE A 48 0.62 -0.80 -12.42
N SER A 49 1.15 -1.51 -11.42
CA SER A 49 1.29 -2.97 -11.45
C SER A 49 -0.04 -3.68 -11.19
N GLY A 50 -0.99 -2.99 -10.55
CA GLY A 50 -2.26 -3.56 -10.15
C GLY A 50 -2.54 -3.36 -8.66
N LEU A 51 -3.39 -4.26 -8.16
CA LEU A 51 -3.73 -4.43 -6.74
C LEU A 51 -2.81 -5.46 -6.11
#